data_AF-A0A0Q9IGS5-F1
#
_entry.id   AF-A0A0Q9IGS5-F1
#
_cell.length_a   1.000
_cell.length_b   1.000
_cell.length_c   1.000
_cell.angle_alpha   90.00
_cell.angle_beta   90.00
_cell.angle_gamma   90.00
#
_symmetry.space_group_name_H-M   'P 1'
#
loop_
_entity.id
_entity.type
_entity.pdbx_description
1 polymer ?
#
loop_
_entity_poly.entity_id
_entity_poly.type
_entity_poly.pdbx_seq_one_letter_code
_entity_poly.pdbx_strand_id
1 'polypeptide(L)'
;MMNELLNWLQQQKGSLRTYVEFQDRALALRADAPEQAALLRLLADLTGRFVEAYDRQPLSAEIAARALDQLTEFLGKAVGGRTAGPADQLALLNQIGASELA
;
A
#
# COMPACT_ATOMS: atom_id res chain seq x y z
N MET A 1 -7.54 -11.96 -0.12
CA MET A 1 -7.22 -11.70 1.31
C MET A 1 -5.98 -10.81 1.45
N MET A 2 -5.82 -10.08 2.57
CA MET A 2 -4.63 -9.21 2.81
C MET A 2 -3.28 -9.92 2.67
N ASN A 3 -3.17 -11.19 3.09
CA ASN A 3 -1.94 -11.96 2.95
C ASN A 3 -1.60 -12.25 1.48
N GLU A 4 -2.62 -12.45 0.64
CA GLU A 4 -2.42 -12.67 -0.79
C GLU A 4 -1.97 -11.38 -1.47
N LEU A 5 -2.50 -10.23 -1.04
CA LEU A 5 -2.04 -8.92 -1.52
C LEU A 5 -0.56 -8.70 -1.15
N LEU A 6 -0.16 -9.05 0.08
CA LEU A 6 1.23 -8.96 0.53
C LEU A 6 2.15 -9.90 -0.25
N ASN A 7 1.76 -11.16 -0.40
CA ASN A 7 2.52 -12.15 -1.15
C ASN A 7 2.68 -11.72 -2.62
N TRP A 8 1.62 -11.18 -3.23
CA TRP A 8 1.69 -10.64 -4.58
C TRP A 8 2.66 -9.46 -4.65
N LEU A 9 2.59 -8.52 -3.70
CA LEU A 9 3.43 -7.33 -3.69
C LEU A 9 4.92 -7.67 -3.56
N GLN A 10 5.26 -8.63 -2.71
CA GLN A 10 6.63 -9.12 -2.49
C GLN A 10 7.26 -9.77 -3.74
N GLN A 11 6.46 -10.18 -4.72
CA GLN A 11 6.95 -10.74 -5.99
C GLN A 11 7.24 -9.66 -7.04
N GLN A 12 6.90 -8.41 -6.77
CA GLN A 12 7.04 -7.32 -7.73
C GLN A 12 8.44 -6.71 -7.74
N LYS A 13 8.79 -6.05 -8.85
CA LYS A 13 10.07 -5.34 -9.02
C LYS A 13 9.95 -3.81 -8.97
N GLY A 14 8.76 -3.28 -8.68
CA GLY A 14 8.55 -1.85 -8.40
C GLY A 14 8.34 -0.95 -9.62
N SER A 15 7.79 -1.44 -10.72
CA SER A 15 7.47 -0.56 -11.88
C SER A 15 6.29 0.37 -11.59
N LEU A 16 6.09 1.47 -12.33
CA LEU A 16 4.90 2.32 -12.18
C LEU A 16 3.59 1.51 -12.28
N ARG A 17 3.57 0.52 -13.18
CA ARG A 17 2.46 -0.43 -13.34
C ARG A 17 2.18 -1.24 -12.08
N THR A 18 3.20 -1.56 -11.28
CA THR A 18 3.04 -2.26 -10.00
C THR A 18 2.13 -1.46 -9.05
N TYR A 19 2.30 -0.13 -9.00
CA TYR A 19 1.51 0.72 -8.11
C TYR A 19 0.07 0.90 -8.60
N VAL A 20 -0.14 0.97 -9.92
CA VAL A 20 -1.48 0.94 -10.53
C VAL A 20 -2.19 -0.38 -10.19
N GLU A 21 -1.54 -1.51 -10.42
CA GLU A 21 -2.13 -2.82 -10.12
C GLU A 21 -2.38 -3.01 -8.61
N PHE A 22 -1.51 -2.46 -7.75
CA PHE A 22 -1.75 -2.48 -6.31
C PHE A 22 -2.99 -1.68 -5.93
N GLN A 23 -3.15 -0.47 -6.48
CA GLN A 23 -4.32 0.39 -6.23
C GLN A 23 -5.61 -0.34 -6.57
N ASP A 24 -5.67 -0.94 -7.77
CA ASP A 24 -6.85 -1.70 -8.22
C ASP A 24 -7.15 -2.89 -7.30
N ARG A 25 -6.12 -3.67 -6.93
CA ARG A 25 -6.27 -4.82 -6.03
C ARG A 25 -6.73 -4.41 -4.64
N ALA A 26 -6.21 -3.30 -4.10
CA ALA A 26 -6.59 -2.79 -2.79
C ALA A 26 -8.06 -2.33 -2.79
N LEU A 27 -8.50 -1.60 -3.83
CA LEU A 27 -9.88 -1.15 -3.97
C LEU A 27 -10.86 -2.30 -4.20
N ALA A 28 -10.46 -3.33 -4.96
CA ALA A 28 -11.24 -4.55 -5.14
C ALA A 28 -11.40 -5.30 -3.80
N LEU A 29 -10.30 -5.54 -3.10
CA LEU A 29 -10.32 -6.23 -1.80
C LEU A 29 -11.15 -5.49 -0.75
N ARG A 30 -11.21 -4.15 -0.83
CA ARG A 30 -12.01 -3.31 0.07
C ARG A 30 -13.49 -3.66 0.04
N ALA A 31 -14.02 -4.04 -1.13
CA ALA A 31 -15.42 -4.39 -1.29
C ALA A 31 -15.82 -5.62 -0.45
N ASP A 32 -14.86 -6.53 -0.23
CA ASP A 32 -15.08 -7.81 0.45
C ASP A 32 -14.54 -7.84 1.89
N ALA A 33 -13.92 -6.74 2.37
CA ALA A 33 -13.23 -6.68 3.66
C ALA A 33 -13.61 -5.40 4.45
N PRO A 34 -14.86 -5.27 4.96
CA PRO A 34 -15.33 -4.05 5.62
C PRO A 34 -14.51 -3.65 6.85
N GLU A 35 -14.04 -4.62 7.63
CA GLU A 35 -13.16 -4.43 8.81
C GLU A 35 -11.82 -3.76 8.47
N GLN A 36 -11.41 -3.80 7.20
CA GLN A 36 -10.14 -3.28 6.71
C GLN A 36 -10.34 -2.15 5.69
N ALA A 37 -11.58 -1.66 5.53
CA ALA A 37 -11.92 -0.79 4.41
C ALA A 37 -11.16 0.55 4.44
N ALA A 38 -10.99 1.12 5.63
CA ALA A 38 -10.23 2.35 5.83
C ALA A 38 -8.75 2.17 5.46
N LEU A 39 -8.13 1.09 5.94
CA LEU A 39 -6.75 0.75 5.62
C LEU A 39 -6.55 0.59 4.11
N LEU A 40 -7.38 -0.23 3.46
CA LEU A 40 -7.28 -0.51 2.03
C LEU A 40 -7.48 0.75 1.19
N ARG A 41 -8.37 1.65 1.62
CA ARG A 41 -8.52 2.95 0.98
C ARG A 41 -7.28 3.82 1.13
N LEU A 42 -6.73 3.94 2.33
CA LEU A 42 -5.53 4.75 2.56
C LEU A 42 -4.32 4.23 1.79
N LEU A 43 -4.14 2.91 1.69
CA LEU A 43 -3.09 2.31 0.89
C LEU A 43 -3.28 2.58 -0.61
N ALA A 44 -4.51 2.47 -1.11
CA ALA A 44 -4.84 2.79 -2.50
C ALA A 44 -4.62 4.28 -2.84
N ASP A 45 -4.96 5.18 -1.92
CA ASP A 45 -4.76 6.62 -2.08
C ASP A 45 -3.27 6.98 -2.00
N LEU A 46 -2.49 6.31 -1.13
CA LEU A 46 -1.03 6.44 -1.05
C LEU A 46 -0.34 6.04 -2.37
N THR A 47 -0.69 4.87 -2.93
CA THR A 47 -0.13 4.46 -4.22
C THR A 47 -0.65 5.30 -5.38
N GLY A 48 -1.89 5.79 -5.31
CA GLY A 48 -2.47 6.66 -6.32
C GLY A 48 -1.70 7.97 -6.46
N ARG A 49 -1.42 8.66 -5.35
CA ARG A 49 -0.61 9.89 -5.35
C ARG A 49 0.80 9.65 -5.90
N PHE A 50 1.39 8.50 -5.59
CA PHE A 50 2.68 8.11 -6.18
C PHE A 50 2.58 7.93 -7.70
N VAL A 51 1.56 7.24 -8.20
CA VAL A 51 1.34 7.10 -9.64
C VAL A 51 1.16 8.46 -10.31
N GLU A 52 0.34 9.35 -9.73
CA GLU A 52 0.09 10.69 -10.24
C GLU A 52 1.36 11.54 -10.30
N ALA A 53 2.23 11.45 -9.29
CA ALA A 53 3.51 12.16 -9.26
C ALA A 53 4.45 11.76 -10.43
N TYR A 54 4.34 10.51 -10.89
CA TYR A 54 5.18 9.94 -11.95
C TYR A 54 4.45 9.70 -13.29
N ASP A 55 3.19 10.09 -13.44
CA ASP A 55 2.38 9.91 -14.68
C ASP A 55 3.04 10.57 -15.91
N ARG A 56 3.96 11.53 -15.69
CA ARG A 56 4.69 12.22 -16.76
C ARG A 56 6.15 12.51 -16.43
N GLN A 57 6.66 11.87 -15.38
CA GLN A 57 8.04 12.05 -14.94
C GLN A 57 8.78 10.72 -15.00
N PRO A 58 10.09 10.72 -15.33
CA PRO A 58 10.87 9.50 -15.31
C PRO A 58 10.93 8.95 -13.88
N LEU A 59 10.42 7.73 -13.69
CA LEU A 59 10.58 6.98 -12.46
C LEU A 59 11.93 6.24 -12.49
N SER A 60 12.84 6.61 -11.58
CA SER A 60 14.11 5.89 -11.46
C SER A 60 13.90 4.54 -10.77
N ALA A 61 14.74 3.55 -11.12
CA ALA A 61 14.68 2.23 -10.50
C ALA A 61 14.90 2.26 -8.98
N GLU A 62 15.68 3.23 -8.48
CA GLU A 62 15.96 3.41 -7.06
C GLU A 62 14.73 3.91 -6.29
N ILE A 63 14.04 4.92 -6.84
CA ILE A 63 12.77 5.47 -6.31
C ILE A 63 11.71 4.36 -6.32
N ALA A 64 11.55 3.72 -7.47
CA ALA A 64 10.69 2.54 -7.65
C ALA A 64 10.91 1.44 -6.61
N ALA A 65 12.15 1.12 -6.26
CA ALA A 65 12.45 0.10 -5.26
C ALA A 65 12.12 0.58 -3.84
N ARG A 66 12.48 1.83 -3.49
CA ARG A 66 12.20 2.40 -2.17
C ARG A 66 10.71 2.52 -1.88
N ALA A 67 9.93 2.99 -2.85
CA ALA A 67 8.47 3.05 -2.73
C ALA A 67 7.86 1.64 -2.53
N LEU A 68 8.42 0.61 -3.17
CA LEU A 68 7.96 -0.77 -3.03
C LEU A 68 8.26 -1.31 -1.63
N ASP A 69 9.46 -1.04 -1.11
CA ASP A 69 9.87 -1.44 0.24
C ASP A 69 8.97 -0.79 1.30
N GLN A 70 8.71 0.53 1.18
CA GLN A 70 7.82 1.26 2.09
C GLN A 70 6.39 0.72 2.06
N LEU A 71 5.84 0.49 0.86
CA LEU A 71 4.50 -0.06 0.72
C LEU A 71 4.41 -1.48 1.30
N THR A 72 5.44 -2.29 1.10
CA THR A 72 5.54 -3.65 1.66
C THR A 72 5.61 -3.62 3.18
N GLU A 73 6.33 -2.65 3.76
CA GLU A 73 6.40 -2.47 5.21
C GLU A 73 5.03 -2.12 5.81
N PHE A 74 4.32 -1.15 5.23
CA PHE A 74 2.98 -0.78 5.71
C PHE A 74 2.00 -1.95 5.62
N LEU A 75 2.01 -2.67 4.52
CA LEU A 75 1.14 -3.82 4.33
C LEU A 75 1.51 -4.98 5.25
N GLY A 76 2.81 -5.21 5.49
CA GLY A 76 3.32 -6.19 6.44
C GLY A 76 2.88 -5.90 7.88
N LYS A 77 2.98 -4.63 8.31
CA LYS A 77 2.47 -4.18 9.62
C LYS A 77 0.97 -4.42 9.74
N ALA A 78 0.19 -4.13 8.70
CA ALA A 78 -1.25 -4.39 8.72
C ALA A 78 -1.59 -5.88 8.79
N VAL A 79 -0.85 -6.73 8.08
CA VAL A 79 -1.03 -8.18 8.08
C VAL A 79 -0.69 -8.78 9.45
N GLY A 80 0.45 -8.38 10.03
CA GLY A 80 0.93 -8.87 11.33
C GLY A 80 0.20 -8.27 12.53
N GLY A 81 -0.29 -7.03 12.41
CA GLY A 81 -0.99 -6.30 13.45
C GLY A 81 -2.45 -6.71 13.67
N ARG A 82 -2.93 -7.80 13.07
CA ARG A 82 -4.31 -8.31 13.31
C ARG A 82 -4.56 -8.74 14.75
N THR A 83 -3.51 -8.97 15.52
CA THR A 83 -3.59 -9.26 16.97
C THR A 83 -3.30 -8.04 17.83
N ALA A 84 -2.98 -6.88 17.22
CA ALA A 84 -2.69 -5.63 17.91
C ALA A 84 -3.98 -4.92 18.36
N GLY A 85 -3.86 -4.02 19.34
CA GLY A 85 -5.02 -3.33 19.91
C GLY A 85 -5.57 -2.23 18.98
N PRO A 86 -6.78 -1.70 19.24
CA PRO A 86 -7.38 -0.63 18.44
C PRO A 86 -6.51 0.63 18.32
N ALA A 87 -5.73 0.95 19.37
CA ALA A 87 -4.81 2.08 19.36
C ALA A 87 -3.67 1.89 18.35
N ASP A 88 -3.12 0.68 18.23
CA ASP A 88 -2.06 0.37 17.27
C ASP A 88 -2.59 0.42 15.83
N GLN A 89 -3.81 -0.07 15.62
CA GLN A 89 -4.48 0.01 14.32
C GLN A 89 -4.70 1.47 13.91
N LEU A 90 -5.19 2.32 14.81
CA LEU A 90 -5.36 3.75 14.53
C LEU A 90 -4.03 4.45 14.27
N ALA A 91 -2.98 4.12 15.04
CA ALA A 91 -1.64 4.67 14.82
C ALA A 91 -1.10 4.30 13.43
N LEU A 92 -1.31 3.06 12.98
CA LEU A 92 -0.93 2.62 11.64
C LEU A 92 -1.71 3.36 10.55
N LEU A 93 -3.03 3.53 10.71
CA LEU A 93 -3.86 4.29 9.76
C LEU A 93 -3.37 5.74 9.65
N ASN A 94 -3.08 6.39 10.78
CA ASN A 94 -2.55 7.75 10.80
C ASN A 94 -1.16 7.83 10.14
N GLN A 95 -0.30 6.85 10.39
CA GLN A 95 1.02 6.78 9.77
C GLN A 95 0.89 6.71 8.24
N ILE A 96 0.05 5.81 7.72
CA ILE A 96 -0.18 5.68 6.27
C ILE A 96 -0.79 6.97 5.71
N GLY A 97 -1.80 7.54 6.38
CA GLY A 97 -2.50 8.74 5.92
C GLY A 97 -1.63 10.00 5.87
N ALA A 98 -0.57 10.07 6.69
CA ALA A 98 0.39 11.17 6.68
C ALA A 98 1.62 10.94 5.78
N SER A 99 1.74 9.76 5.18
CA SER A 99 2.92 9.38 4.40
C SER A 99 2.78 9.71 2.91
N GLU A 100 3.93 9.78 2.24
CA GLU A 100 4.11 9.73 0.79
C GLU A 100 5.08 8.59 0.48
N LEU A 101 4.99 8.03 -0.73
CA LEU A 101 6.00 7.06 -1.21
C LEU A 101 7.19 7.79 -1.84
N ALA A 102 8.37 7.17 -1.70
CA ALA A 102 9.68 7.72 -2.06
C ALA A 102 9.99 7.76 -3.56
#